data_AF-A0A961NLP6-F1
#
_entry.id   AF-A0A961NLP6-F1
#
_cell.length_a   1.000
_cell.length_b   1.000
_cell.length_c   1.000
_cell.angle_alpha   90.00
_cell.angle_beta   90.00
_cell.angle_gamma   90.00
#
_symmetry.space_group_name_H-M   'P 1'
#
loop_
_entity.id
_entity.type
_entity.pdbx_description
1 polymer ?
#
loop_
_entity_poly.entity_id
_entity_poly.type
_entity_poly.pdbx_seq_one_letter_code
_entity_poly.pdbx_strand_id
1 'polypeptide(L)'
;GENRSYYAHLHQEHPEYGSKIYTPDEPLDLARREGLSIYTINYGTSRYQRDKMLQQISLDTGGAVFDARNADELKNIYRTIARQVSGEYRLTARATMIPADRRFMRIEYRADSVPVDAVQATRRYFTGTVLGMPLRELTPLLILPLLLALLLLALLSRWKFEQKEHAPQLEVLNAGAAGNVTRLLPLGKNRTIIGSGHRADMTISGGLTRVQEKHATITFQNDLQKYVLNGDGEVRVNNRKVASRVLESGDVINVDGTTIVFDDGRV
;
A
#
# COMPACT_ATOMS: atom_id res chain seq x y z
N GLY A 1 -19.41 -14.74 -23.68
CA GLY A 1 -18.39 -15.69 -23.20
C GLY A 1 -18.31 -16.83 -24.19
N GLU A 2 -17.11 -17.18 -24.62
CA GLU A 2 -16.92 -18.28 -25.57
C GLU A 2 -16.84 -19.61 -24.83
N ASN A 3 -17.63 -20.60 -25.24
CA ASN A 3 -17.53 -21.96 -24.71
C ASN A 3 -16.29 -22.72 -25.24
N ARG A 4 -15.59 -22.15 -26.24
CA ARG A 4 -14.38 -22.72 -26.81
C ARG A 4 -13.43 -21.59 -27.19
N SER A 5 -12.50 -21.25 -26.29
CA SER A 5 -11.63 -20.09 -26.50
C SER A 5 -10.69 -20.30 -27.69
N TYR A 6 -10.61 -19.29 -28.55
CA TYR A 6 -9.67 -19.28 -29.69
C TYR A 6 -8.23 -19.46 -29.20
N TYR A 7 -7.88 -18.81 -28.10
CA TYR A 7 -6.53 -18.89 -27.57
C TYR A 7 -6.18 -20.32 -27.09
N ALA A 8 -7.05 -21.00 -26.35
CA ALA A 8 -6.73 -22.34 -25.84
C ALA A 8 -6.68 -23.41 -26.94
N HIS A 9 -7.48 -23.27 -28.00
CA HIS A 9 -7.62 -24.31 -29.02
C HIS A 9 -6.93 -24.02 -30.34
N LEU A 10 -6.80 -22.75 -30.71
CA LEU A 10 -6.23 -22.31 -31.99
C LEU A 10 -4.94 -21.48 -31.80
N HIS A 11 -4.58 -21.14 -30.55
CA HIS A 11 -3.41 -20.32 -30.21
C HIS A 11 -3.40 -18.97 -30.93
N GLN A 12 -4.59 -18.46 -31.21
CA GLN A 12 -4.85 -17.18 -31.85
C GLN A 12 -5.63 -16.28 -30.89
N GLU A 13 -5.35 -14.99 -30.93
CA GLU A 13 -6.06 -14.00 -30.13
C GLU A 13 -7.47 -13.78 -30.72
N HIS A 14 -8.47 -13.75 -29.83
CA HIS A 14 -9.84 -13.45 -30.23
C HIS A 14 -9.97 -11.94 -30.57
N PRO A 15 -10.64 -11.55 -31.67
CA PRO A 15 -10.74 -10.15 -32.11
C PRO A 15 -11.27 -9.18 -31.03
N GLU A 16 -12.21 -9.64 -30.20
CA GLU A 16 -12.84 -8.82 -29.14
C GLU A 16 -12.27 -9.08 -27.73
N TYR A 17 -11.65 -10.25 -27.51
CA TYR A 17 -11.36 -10.77 -26.17
C TYR A 17 -9.86 -11.06 -25.94
N GLY A 18 -9.03 -10.87 -26.97
CA GLY A 18 -7.59 -11.10 -26.93
C GLY A 18 -7.26 -12.54 -26.53
N SER A 19 -6.31 -12.69 -25.62
CA SER A 19 -5.88 -13.97 -25.04
C SER A 19 -6.65 -14.37 -23.77
N LYS A 20 -7.64 -13.57 -23.34
CA LYS A 20 -8.33 -13.79 -22.07
C LYS A 20 -9.30 -14.98 -22.16
N ILE A 21 -9.07 -15.98 -21.33
CA ILE A 21 -9.99 -17.12 -21.18
C ILE A 21 -11.08 -16.73 -20.17
N TYR A 22 -12.32 -16.63 -20.64
CA TYR A 22 -13.47 -16.38 -19.78
C TYR A 22 -14.00 -17.71 -19.24
N THR A 23 -13.95 -17.89 -17.93
CA THR A 23 -14.68 -18.97 -17.27
C THR A 23 -16.08 -18.49 -16.90
N PRO A 24 -17.10 -19.38 -16.88
CA PRO A 24 -18.43 -19.00 -16.46
C PRO A 24 -18.56 -18.75 -14.96
N ASP A 25 -17.51 -19.00 -14.15
CA ASP A 25 -17.57 -18.89 -12.69
C ASP A 25 -17.88 -17.46 -12.23
N GLU A 26 -17.22 -16.46 -12.82
CA GLU A 26 -17.42 -15.04 -12.46
C GLU A 26 -18.86 -14.54 -12.76
N PRO A 27 -19.41 -14.69 -13.98
CA PRO A 27 -20.80 -14.31 -14.24
C PRO A 27 -21.81 -15.19 -13.49
N LEU A 28 -21.48 -16.46 -13.23
CA LEU A 28 -22.32 -17.35 -12.43
C LEU A 28 -22.41 -16.87 -10.97
N ASP A 29 -21.28 -16.46 -10.38
CA ASP A 29 -21.25 -15.90 -9.03
C ASP A 29 -21.94 -14.53 -8.94
N LEU A 30 -21.91 -13.73 -10.02
CA LEU A 30 -22.71 -12.51 -10.10
C LEU A 30 -24.21 -12.84 -10.15
N ALA A 31 -24.63 -13.73 -11.04
CA ALA A 31 -26.03 -14.16 -11.15
C ALA A 31 -26.55 -14.73 -9.82
N ARG A 32 -25.75 -15.53 -9.13
CA ARG A 32 -26.06 -16.06 -7.79
C ARG A 32 -26.23 -14.96 -6.74
N ARG A 33 -25.34 -13.97 -6.71
CA ARG A 33 -25.41 -12.84 -5.75
C ARG A 33 -26.65 -11.98 -5.97
N GLU A 34 -27.04 -11.77 -7.22
CA GLU A 34 -28.23 -11.00 -7.58
C GLU A 34 -29.54 -11.80 -7.44
N GLY A 35 -29.44 -13.13 -7.30
CA GLY A 35 -30.57 -14.04 -7.23
C GLY A 35 -31.27 -14.21 -8.59
N LEU A 36 -30.48 -14.25 -9.68
CA LEU A 36 -30.97 -14.40 -11.04
C LEU A 36 -30.99 -15.88 -11.45
N SER A 37 -32.16 -16.36 -11.86
CA SER A 37 -32.37 -17.70 -12.41
C SER A 37 -32.08 -17.71 -13.92
N ILE A 38 -31.14 -18.55 -14.38
CA ILE A 38 -30.76 -18.63 -15.80
C ILE A 38 -31.40 -19.84 -16.46
N TYR A 39 -32.22 -19.59 -17.49
CA TYR A 39 -32.81 -20.64 -18.32
C TYR A 39 -32.04 -20.79 -19.62
N THR A 40 -31.59 -22.00 -19.93
CA THR A 40 -30.88 -22.32 -21.17
C THR A 40 -31.82 -23.05 -22.12
N ILE A 41 -31.83 -22.65 -23.39
CA ILE A 41 -32.52 -23.37 -24.46
C ILE A 41 -31.49 -23.86 -25.46
N ASN A 42 -31.30 -25.17 -25.57
CA ASN A 42 -30.55 -25.76 -26.67
C ASN A 42 -31.45 -25.85 -27.88
N TYR A 43 -31.12 -25.15 -28.94
CA TYR A 43 -31.88 -25.18 -30.19
C TYR A 43 -31.13 -25.98 -31.25
N GLY A 44 -31.69 -27.11 -31.68
CA GLY A 44 -31.07 -27.94 -32.72
C GLY A 44 -31.57 -29.39 -32.75
N THR A 45 -31.29 -30.08 -33.85
CA THR A 45 -31.76 -31.45 -34.11
C THR A 45 -30.79 -32.53 -33.61
N SER A 46 -29.53 -32.18 -33.34
CA SER A 46 -28.49 -33.15 -32.94
C SER A 46 -28.28 -33.18 -31.43
N ARG A 47 -28.39 -34.37 -30.81
CA ARG A 47 -28.04 -34.59 -29.39
C ARG A 47 -26.59 -34.23 -29.04
N TYR A 48 -25.72 -34.12 -30.04
CA TYR A 48 -24.29 -33.88 -29.86
C TYR A 48 -23.90 -32.41 -29.73
N GLN A 49 -24.85 -31.46 -29.86
CA GLN A 49 -24.61 -30.02 -29.70
C GLN A 49 -25.07 -29.47 -28.34
N ARG A 50 -25.30 -30.35 -27.36
CA ARG A 50 -25.66 -29.93 -26.00
C ARG A 50 -24.42 -29.50 -25.24
N ASP A 51 -24.44 -28.26 -24.79
CA ASP A 51 -23.38 -27.69 -23.98
C ASP A 51 -23.54 -28.09 -22.51
N LYS A 52 -22.60 -28.91 -22.01
CA LYS A 52 -22.58 -29.34 -20.61
C LYS A 52 -22.41 -28.15 -19.66
N MET A 53 -21.69 -27.10 -20.06
CA MET A 53 -21.46 -25.94 -19.22
C MET A 53 -22.74 -25.10 -19.06
N LEU A 54 -23.51 -24.91 -20.14
CA LEU A 54 -24.80 -24.21 -20.03
C LEU A 54 -25.80 -24.99 -19.17
N GLN A 55 -25.78 -26.32 -19.25
CA GLN A 55 -26.58 -27.15 -18.37
C GLN A 55 -26.21 -26.94 -16.89
N GLN A 56 -24.92 -26.92 -16.59
CA GLN A 56 -24.44 -26.69 -15.23
C GLN A 56 -24.82 -25.28 -14.73
N ILE A 57 -24.64 -24.24 -15.55
CA ILE A 57 -24.99 -22.86 -15.21
C ILE A 57 -26.48 -22.71 -14.87
N SER A 58 -27.36 -23.29 -15.68
CA SER A 58 -28.81 -23.22 -15.41
C SER A 58 -29.19 -23.94 -14.13
N LEU A 59 -28.64 -25.13 -13.88
CA LEU A 59 -28.93 -25.87 -12.65
C LEU A 59 -28.37 -25.17 -11.40
N ASP A 60 -27.18 -24.58 -11.51
CA ASP A 60 -26.50 -23.90 -10.41
C ASP A 60 -27.15 -22.56 -10.02
N THR A 61 -27.82 -21.90 -10.95
CA THR A 61 -28.61 -20.68 -10.70
C THR A 61 -30.05 -20.96 -10.27
N GLY A 62 -30.50 -22.23 -10.28
CA GLY A 62 -31.88 -22.60 -9.96
C GLY A 62 -32.86 -22.48 -11.13
N GLY A 63 -32.36 -22.21 -12.35
CA GLY A 63 -33.13 -22.28 -13.58
C GLY A 63 -33.24 -23.70 -14.14
N ALA A 64 -33.61 -23.80 -15.41
CA ALA A 64 -33.82 -25.07 -16.10
C ALA A 64 -33.21 -25.08 -17.50
N VAL A 65 -32.95 -26.28 -18.00
CA VAL A 65 -32.46 -26.52 -19.36
C VAL A 65 -33.60 -27.08 -20.18
N PHE A 66 -33.84 -26.47 -21.33
CA PHE A 66 -34.81 -26.92 -22.31
C PHE A 66 -34.12 -27.25 -23.62
N ASP A 67 -34.70 -28.20 -24.35
CA ASP A 67 -34.27 -28.53 -25.70
C ASP A 67 -35.44 -28.25 -26.66
N ALA A 68 -35.16 -27.52 -27.73
CA ALA A 68 -36.10 -27.24 -28.80
C ALA A 68 -35.55 -27.72 -30.14
N ARG A 69 -36.39 -28.40 -30.93
CA ARG A 69 -36.05 -28.89 -32.27
C ARG A 69 -36.77 -28.14 -33.39
N ASN A 70 -37.83 -27.41 -33.05
CA ASN A 70 -38.66 -26.67 -33.99
C ASN A 70 -39.27 -25.42 -33.33
N ALA A 71 -39.89 -24.56 -34.12
CA ALA A 71 -40.45 -23.29 -33.67
C ALA A 71 -41.61 -23.46 -32.66
N ASP A 72 -42.42 -24.52 -32.82
CA ASP A 72 -43.57 -24.78 -31.93
C ASP A 72 -43.12 -25.23 -30.52
N GLU A 73 -42.11 -26.10 -30.45
CA GLU A 73 -41.46 -26.49 -29.19
C GLU A 73 -40.84 -25.28 -28.50
N LEU A 74 -40.13 -24.44 -29.26
CA LEU A 74 -39.52 -23.21 -28.72
C LEU A 74 -40.57 -22.28 -28.12
N LYS A 75 -41.69 -22.07 -28.83
CA LYS A 75 -42.83 -21.28 -28.33
C LYS A 75 -43.42 -21.84 -27.04
N ASN A 76 -43.53 -23.16 -26.93
CA ASN A 76 -44.03 -23.81 -25.71
C ASN A 76 -43.04 -23.71 -24.54
N ILE A 77 -41.74 -23.78 -24.81
CA ILE A 77 -40.69 -23.55 -23.81
C ILE A 77 -40.76 -22.12 -23.29
N TYR A 78 -40.84 -21.11 -24.15
CA TYR A 78 -41.00 -19.72 -23.70
C TYR A 78 -42.25 -19.51 -22.83
N ARG A 79 -43.37 -20.13 -23.19
CA ARG A 79 -44.59 -20.10 -22.34
C ARG A 79 -44.39 -20.76 -20.99
N THR A 80 -43.61 -21.84 -20.94
CA THR A 80 -43.27 -22.55 -19.70
C THR A 80 -42.39 -21.69 -18.81
N ILE A 81 -41.34 -21.10 -19.39
CA ILE A 81 -40.44 -20.17 -18.69
C ILE A 81 -41.23 -18.98 -18.17
N ALA A 82 -42.09 -18.36 -18.99
CA ALA A 82 -42.91 -17.23 -18.56
C ALA A 82 -43.81 -17.58 -17.37
N ARG A 83 -44.40 -18.79 -17.37
CA ARG A 83 -45.21 -19.27 -16.25
C ARG A 83 -44.38 -19.52 -14.99
N GLN A 84 -43.21 -20.14 -15.13
CA GLN A 84 -42.29 -20.37 -14.01
C GLN A 84 -41.80 -19.06 -13.39
N VAL A 85 -41.35 -18.12 -14.21
CA VAL A 85 -40.91 -16.78 -13.77
C VAL A 85 -42.07 -16.03 -13.09
N SER A 86 -43.30 -16.15 -13.61
CA SER A 86 -44.47 -15.51 -12.97
C SER A 86 -44.86 -16.12 -11.62
N GLY A 87 -44.43 -17.35 -11.33
CA GLY A 87 -44.68 -18.05 -10.07
C GLY A 87 -43.45 -18.12 -9.16
N GLU A 88 -42.37 -17.41 -9.48
CA GLU A 88 -41.12 -17.45 -8.74
C GLU A 88 -41.21 -16.60 -7.46
N TYR A 89 -40.79 -17.18 -6.33
CA TYR A 89 -40.73 -16.47 -5.06
C TYR A 89 -39.28 -16.14 -4.72
N ARG A 90 -38.99 -14.85 -4.50
CA ARG A 90 -37.69 -14.40 -4.01
C ARG A 90 -37.68 -14.35 -2.48
N LEU A 91 -36.91 -15.25 -1.87
CA LEU A 91 -36.66 -15.23 -0.43
C LEU A 91 -35.34 -14.49 -0.15
N THR A 92 -35.41 -13.39 0.59
CA THR A 92 -34.22 -12.68 1.06
C THR A 92 -34.10 -12.89 2.56
N ALA A 93 -33.02 -13.53 2.99
CA ALA A 93 -32.75 -13.75 4.41
C ALA A 93 -31.43 -13.08 4.79
N ARG A 94 -31.43 -12.36 5.91
CA ARG A 94 -30.23 -11.82 6.54
C ARG A 94 -29.87 -12.70 7.72
N ALA A 95 -28.92 -13.59 7.53
CA ALA A 95 -28.33 -14.33 8.65
C ALA A 95 -27.35 -13.40 9.40
N THR A 96 -27.40 -13.38 10.73
CA THR A 96 -26.31 -12.80 11.53
C THR A 96 -25.06 -13.63 11.28
N MET A 97 -24.08 -13.07 10.57
CA MET A 97 -22.85 -13.79 10.26
C MET A 97 -21.82 -13.46 11.34
N ILE A 98 -21.40 -14.48 12.10
CA ILE A 98 -20.17 -14.37 12.88
C ILE A 98 -19.02 -14.57 11.88
N PRO A 99 -18.03 -13.67 11.81
CA PRO A 99 -16.88 -13.82 10.92
C PRO A 99 -16.26 -15.22 11.01
N ALA A 100 -15.76 -15.77 9.89
CA ALA A 100 -15.20 -17.12 9.73
C ALA A 100 -16.02 -18.31 10.29
N ASP A 101 -17.33 -18.16 10.46
CA ASP A 101 -18.25 -19.26 10.74
C ASP A 101 -18.91 -19.75 9.44
N ARG A 102 -19.10 -21.07 9.31
CA ARG A 102 -19.84 -21.67 8.18
C ARG A 102 -21.30 -21.80 8.58
N ARG A 103 -22.18 -21.03 7.95
CA ARG A 103 -23.64 -21.16 8.18
C ARG A 103 -24.33 -21.88 7.04
N PHE A 104 -25.19 -22.82 7.42
CA PHE A 104 -26.05 -23.56 6.52
C PHE A 104 -27.45 -22.95 6.58
N MET A 105 -27.96 -22.51 5.45
CA MET A 105 -29.36 -22.10 5.31
C MET A 105 -30.11 -23.21 4.61
N ARG A 106 -31.17 -23.71 5.26
CA ARG A 106 -32.07 -24.70 4.69
C ARG A 106 -33.43 -24.05 4.47
N ILE A 107 -33.95 -24.16 3.24
CA ILE A 107 -35.30 -23.74 2.88
C ILE A 107 -36.13 -25.02 2.76
N GLU A 108 -37.24 -25.07 3.49
CA GLU A 108 -38.22 -26.15 3.46
C GLU A 108 -39.54 -25.60 2.92
N TYR A 109 -40.04 -26.15 1.81
CA TYR A 109 -41.37 -25.82 1.31
C TYR A 109 -42.40 -26.83 1.80
N ARG A 110 -43.29 -26.41 2.70
CA ARG A 110 -44.42 -27.22 3.17
C ARG A 110 -45.71 -26.71 2.53
N ALA A 111 -46.37 -27.56 1.76
CA ALA A 111 -47.72 -27.34 1.28
C ALA A 111 -48.62 -28.43 1.84
N ASP A 112 -49.86 -28.09 2.20
CA ASP A 112 -50.83 -28.97 2.90
C ASP A 112 -51.16 -30.28 2.15
N SER A 113 -50.76 -30.42 0.89
CA SER A 113 -51.05 -31.54 0.00
C SER A 113 -49.82 -32.33 -0.49
N VAL A 114 -48.61 -32.04 0.03
CA VAL A 114 -47.37 -32.74 -0.35
C VAL A 114 -46.80 -33.48 0.87
N PRO A 115 -46.43 -34.79 0.76
CA PRO A 115 -45.87 -35.54 1.88
C PRO A 115 -44.56 -34.91 2.40
N VAL A 116 -44.26 -35.19 3.68
CA VAL A 116 -43.26 -34.55 4.56
C VAL A 116 -41.81 -34.56 4.03
N ASP A 117 -41.53 -35.25 2.92
CA ASP A 117 -40.35 -35.03 2.09
C ASP A 117 -40.51 -33.73 1.26
N ALA A 118 -40.76 -32.64 1.98
CA ALA A 118 -40.80 -31.27 1.50
C ALA A 118 -39.56 -30.99 0.67
N VAL A 119 -39.70 -30.30 -0.47
CA VAL A 119 -38.56 -29.87 -1.28
C VAL A 119 -37.60 -29.06 -0.38
N GLN A 120 -36.43 -29.63 -0.10
CA GLN A 120 -35.41 -29.01 0.75
C GLN A 120 -34.24 -28.55 -0.10
N ALA A 121 -33.88 -27.27 0.02
CA ALA A 121 -32.65 -26.74 -0.56
C ALA A 121 -31.75 -26.24 0.56
N THR A 122 -30.54 -26.79 0.65
CA THR A 122 -29.53 -26.33 1.61
C THR A 122 -28.41 -25.58 0.88
N ARG A 123 -28.13 -24.36 1.31
CA ARG A 123 -27.04 -23.53 0.80
C ARG A 123 -26.09 -23.15 1.93
N ARG A 124 -24.81 -22.98 1.58
CA ARG A 124 -23.74 -22.66 2.53
C ARG A 124 -23.28 -21.24 2.25
N TYR A 125 -23.19 -20.43 3.30
CA TYR A 125 -22.63 -19.09 3.23
C TYR A 125 -21.43 -19.00 4.16
N PHE A 126 -20.34 -18.43 3.66
CA PHE A 126 -19.12 -18.17 4.41
C PHE A 126 -18.82 -16.68 4.35
N THR A 127 -18.51 -16.10 5.50
CA THR A 127 -17.98 -14.73 5.57
C THR A 127 -16.51 -14.82 5.99
N GLY A 128 -15.62 -14.25 5.18
CA GLY A 128 -14.21 -14.14 5.54
C GLY A 128 -13.99 -13.07 6.61
N THR A 129 -12.95 -13.22 7.40
CA THR A 129 -12.42 -12.14 8.23
C THR A 129 -11.35 -11.38 7.44
N VAL A 130 -11.43 -10.04 7.43
CA VAL A 130 -10.34 -9.21 6.88
C VAL A 130 -9.15 -9.18 7.85
N LEU A 131 -9.40 -9.34 9.15
CA LEU A 131 -8.39 -9.35 10.20
C LEU A 131 -8.69 -10.47 11.21
N GLY A 132 -7.73 -11.39 11.38
CA GLY A 132 -7.74 -12.41 12.43
C GLY A 132 -8.75 -13.55 12.24
N MET A 133 -8.69 -14.55 13.11
CA MET A 133 -9.72 -15.59 13.20
C MET A 133 -10.79 -15.17 14.22
N PRO A 134 -12.07 -15.56 14.03
CA PRO A 134 -13.11 -15.32 15.02
C PRO A 134 -12.80 -16.09 16.29
N LEU A 135 -12.44 -15.36 17.35
CA LEU A 135 -12.31 -15.94 18.68
C LEU A 135 -13.73 -16.08 19.25
N ARG A 136 -14.20 -17.32 19.42
CA ARG A 136 -15.48 -17.59 20.08
C ARG A 136 -15.42 -17.23 21.57
N GLU A 137 -14.24 -17.36 22.17
CA GLU A 137 -13.99 -17.09 23.59
C GLU A 137 -12.64 -16.39 23.77
N LEU A 138 -12.59 -15.45 24.72
CA LEU A 138 -11.35 -14.78 25.12
C LEU A 138 -10.56 -15.73 26.03
N THR A 139 -9.63 -16.48 25.44
CA THR A 139 -8.75 -17.36 26.20
C THR A 139 -7.60 -16.57 26.85
N PRO A 140 -7.20 -16.91 28.09
CA PRO A 140 -6.03 -16.30 28.74
C PRO A 140 -4.73 -16.42 27.95
N LEU A 141 -4.64 -17.39 27.03
CA LEU A 141 -3.52 -17.56 26.12
C LEU A 141 -3.26 -16.32 25.24
N LEU A 142 -4.30 -15.50 24.97
CA LEU A 142 -4.18 -14.24 24.24
C LEU A 142 -3.39 -13.16 24.99
N ILE A 143 -3.14 -13.34 26.29
CA ILE A 143 -2.28 -12.45 27.07
C ILE A 143 -0.81 -12.63 26.67
N LEU A 144 -0.41 -13.83 26.23
CA LEU A 144 0.97 -14.12 25.84
C LEU A 144 1.46 -13.25 24.66
N PRO A 145 0.77 -13.16 23.50
CA PRO A 145 1.20 -12.28 22.43
C PRO A 145 1.14 -10.80 22.82
N LEU A 146 0.22 -10.39 23.70
CA LEU A 146 0.17 -9.03 24.23
C LEU A 146 1.42 -8.70 25.06
N LEU A 147 1.81 -9.59 25.98
CA LEU A 147 3.03 -9.44 26.77
C LEU A 147 4.28 -9.45 25.89
N LEU A 148 4.31 -10.32 24.86
CA LEU A 148 5.40 -10.36 23.89
C LEU A 148 5.50 -9.04 23.12
N ALA A 149 4.38 -8.47 22.67
CA ALA A 149 4.35 -7.19 21.97
C ALA A 149 4.85 -6.05 22.86
N LEU A 150 4.43 -6.01 24.13
CA LEU A 150 4.91 -5.03 25.10
C LEU A 150 6.41 -5.19 25.38
N LEU A 151 6.91 -6.42 25.46
CA LEU A 151 8.33 -6.72 25.63
C LEU A 151 9.13 -6.23 24.42
N LEU A 152 8.68 -6.54 23.20
CA LEU A 152 9.31 -6.07 21.96
C LEU A 152 9.32 -4.54 21.87
N LEU A 153 8.22 -3.88 22.26
CA LEU A 153 8.15 -2.43 22.31
C LEU A 153 9.13 -1.84 23.33
N ALA A 154 9.25 -2.46 24.51
CA ALA A 154 10.23 -2.08 25.51
C ALA A 154 11.68 -2.28 25.04
N LEU A 155 11.96 -3.35 24.28
CA LEU A 155 13.27 -3.57 23.67
C LEU A 155 13.56 -2.53 22.58
N LEU A 156 12.62 -2.28 21.68
CA LEU A 156 12.77 -1.32 20.59
C LEU A 156 12.96 0.11 21.12
N SER A 157 12.19 0.51 22.13
CA SER A 157 12.34 1.83 22.77
C SER A 157 13.68 1.99 23.50
N ARG A 158 14.28 0.89 23.98
CA ARG A 158 15.64 0.92 24.55
C ARG A 158 16.74 0.86 23.50
N TRP A 159 16.42 0.42 22.29
CA TRP A 159 17.36 0.42 21.20
C TRP A 159 17.49 1.82 20.61
N LYS A 160 18.60 2.48 20.95
CA LYS A 160 18.98 3.77 20.35
C LYS A 160 19.48 3.50 18.93
N PHE A 161 18.61 3.68 17.94
CA PHE A 161 18.95 3.65 16.51
C PHE A 161 19.60 4.96 16.01
N GLU A 162 20.35 5.63 16.87
CA GLU A 162 20.98 6.90 16.55
C GLU A 162 22.47 6.64 16.30
N GLN A 163 22.86 6.52 15.03
CA GLN A 163 24.27 6.59 14.65
C GLN A 163 24.74 8.05 14.86
N LYS A 164 25.17 8.35 16.09
CA LYS A 164 25.68 9.66 16.50
C LYS A 164 27.18 9.79 16.24
N GLU A 165 27.60 9.74 15.00
CA GLU A 165 28.90 10.29 14.59
C GLU A 165 28.75 11.01 13.26
N HIS A 166 28.28 12.26 13.31
CA HIS A 166 28.50 13.18 12.21
C HIS A 166 29.92 13.73 12.36
N ALA A 167 30.68 13.78 11.27
CA ALA A 167 31.99 14.45 11.30
C ALA A 167 31.78 15.94 11.65
N PRO A 168 32.69 16.57 12.41
CA PRO A 168 32.63 18.00 12.68
C PRO A 168 32.46 18.76 11.37
N GLN A 169 31.55 19.72 11.31
CA GLN A 169 31.16 20.37 10.06
C GLN A 169 30.86 21.86 10.26
N LEU A 170 30.99 22.60 9.16
CA LEU A 170 30.54 23.97 9.05
C LEU A 170 29.29 24.02 8.19
N GLU A 171 28.22 24.58 8.75
CA GLU A 171 26.99 24.83 8.04
C GLU A 171 26.96 26.29 7.59
N VAL A 172 26.94 26.51 6.28
CA VAL A 172 26.91 27.86 5.71
C VAL A 172 25.47 28.24 5.42
N LEU A 173 24.97 29.24 6.15
CA LEU A 173 23.64 29.80 6.00
C LEU A 173 23.73 30.99 5.03
N ASN A 174 23.63 30.71 3.73
CA ASN A 174 23.64 31.77 2.73
C ASN A 174 22.28 32.49 2.66
N ALA A 175 22.31 33.81 2.88
CA ALA A 175 21.24 34.75 2.56
C ALA A 175 21.60 35.53 1.27
N GLY A 176 21.80 34.81 0.16
CA GLY A 176 22.10 35.38 -1.17
C GLY A 176 20.97 35.15 -2.16
N ALA A 177 20.84 36.05 -3.15
CA ALA A 177 19.68 36.23 -4.06
C ALA A 177 19.25 35.03 -4.95
N ALA A 178 19.83 33.84 -4.78
CA ALA A 178 19.54 32.64 -5.56
C ALA A 178 19.23 31.42 -4.66
N GLY A 179 18.31 31.61 -3.71
CA GLY A 179 17.75 30.54 -2.89
C GLY A 179 18.60 30.12 -1.69
N ASN A 180 17.91 29.72 -0.61
CA ASN A 180 18.51 29.23 0.63
C ASN A 180 19.12 27.84 0.39
N VAL A 181 20.37 27.78 -0.09
CA VAL A 181 21.12 26.53 -0.17
C VAL A 181 22.07 26.48 1.02
N THR A 182 21.68 25.74 2.05
CA THR A 182 22.59 25.32 3.11
C THR A 182 23.70 24.46 2.51
N ARG A 183 24.95 24.85 2.69
CA ARG A 183 26.10 24.02 2.32
C ARG A 183 26.77 23.49 3.59
N LEU A 184 26.94 22.17 3.65
CA LEU A 184 27.69 21.49 4.71
C LEU A 184 29.12 21.27 4.22
N LEU A 185 30.09 21.75 4.99
CA LEU A 185 31.51 21.53 4.75
C LEU A 185 32.10 20.70 5.91
N PRO A 186 32.47 19.42 5.69
CA PRO A 186 33.11 18.63 6.73
C PRO A 186 34.51 19.17 7.06
N LEU A 187 34.83 19.27 8.34
CA LEU A 187 36.13 19.70 8.83
C LEU A 187 37.10 18.51 8.88
N GLY A 188 38.21 18.62 8.14
CA GLY A 188 39.32 17.68 8.18
C GLY A 188 40.29 17.95 9.34
N LYS A 189 41.11 16.94 9.69
CA LYS A 189 41.94 16.92 10.92
C LYS A 189 43.02 18.00 11.08
N ASN A 190 43.35 18.80 10.05
CA ASN A 190 44.53 19.68 10.13
C ASN A 190 44.21 21.18 10.10
N ARG A 191 43.51 21.68 9.08
CA ARG A 191 43.16 23.10 8.95
C ARG A 191 42.07 23.30 7.91
N THR A 192 41.23 24.31 8.11
CA THR A 192 40.23 24.78 7.14
C THR A 192 40.38 26.30 7.00
N ILE A 193 40.66 26.77 5.78
CA ILE A 193 40.87 28.19 5.46
C ILE A 193 39.60 28.77 4.85
N ILE A 194 39.11 29.86 5.44
CA ILE A 194 37.97 30.65 4.95
C ILE A 194 38.52 31.96 4.37
N GLY A 195 38.20 32.25 3.11
CA GLY A 195 38.69 33.47 2.45
C GLY A 195 38.20 33.63 1.03
N SER A 196 38.78 34.58 0.29
CA SER A 196 38.48 34.81 -1.13
C SER A 196 39.51 34.21 -2.08
N GLY A 197 40.61 33.66 -1.55
CA GLY A 197 41.73 33.17 -2.35
C GLY A 197 41.51 31.77 -2.93
N HIS A 198 42.24 31.47 -4.01
CA HIS A 198 42.23 30.15 -4.70
C HIS A 198 42.72 28.97 -3.83
N ARG A 199 43.30 29.26 -2.66
CA ARG A 199 43.77 28.28 -1.67
C ARG A 199 42.86 28.17 -0.45
N ALA A 200 41.70 28.83 -0.45
CA ALA A 200 40.72 28.72 0.62
C ALA A 200 39.91 27.43 0.44
N ASP A 201 39.76 26.66 1.53
CA ASP A 201 38.90 25.48 1.58
C ASP A 201 37.42 25.87 1.51
N MET A 202 37.09 27.08 2.02
CA MET A 202 35.79 27.72 1.86
C MET A 202 35.98 29.09 1.22
N THR A 203 35.46 29.26 0.01
CA THR A 203 35.47 30.54 -0.71
C THR A 203 34.21 31.35 -0.39
N ILE A 204 34.39 32.57 0.12
CA ILE A 204 33.31 33.55 0.29
C ILE A 204 33.42 34.60 -0.81
N SER A 205 32.50 34.54 -1.77
CA SER A 205 32.38 35.51 -2.86
C SER A 205 31.17 36.41 -2.62
N GLY A 206 31.40 37.70 -2.35
CA GLY A 206 30.31 38.70 -2.27
C GLY A 206 30.01 39.29 -0.89
N GLY A 207 30.99 39.36 0.01
CA GLY A 207 30.83 40.07 1.28
C GLY A 207 30.69 41.59 1.11
N LEU A 208 30.19 42.26 2.16
CA LEU A 208 29.98 43.71 2.19
C LEU A 208 31.31 44.50 2.17
N THR A 209 32.41 43.84 2.56
CA THR A 209 33.77 44.38 2.51
C THR A 209 34.72 43.46 1.72
N ARG A 210 35.98 43.88 1.56
CA ARG A 210 36.95 43.09 0.79
C ARG A 210 37.46 41.92 1.65
N VAL A 211 36.83 40.75 1.52
CA VAL A 211 37.31 39.50 2.14
C VAL A 211 38.77 39.24 1.71
N GLN A 212 39.70 39.13 2.68
CA GLN A 212 41.10 38.79 2.43
C GLN A 212 41.25 37.37 1.82
N GLU A 213 42.37 37.11 1.15
CA GLU A 213 42.65 35.77 0.57
C GLU A 213 42.59 34.66 1.61
N LYS A 214 43.08 34.96 2.83
CA LYS A 214 42.99 34.14 4.05
C LYS A 214 42.35 35.02 5.12
N HIS A 215 41.04 34.89 5.35
CA HIS A 215 40.29 35.77 6.24
C HIS A 215 40.14 35.17 7.64
N ALA A 216 39.87 33.86 7.70
CA ALA A 216 39.84 33.11 8.95
C ALA A 216 40.38 31.70 8.72
N THR A 217 40.97 31.11 9.75
CA THR A 217 41.46 29.74 9.72
C THR A 217 40.93 28.99 10.92
N ILE A 218 40.30 27.84 10.69
CA ILE A 218 39.89 26.91 11.73
C ILE A 218 40.92 25.79 11.78
N THR A 219 41.53 25.60 12.95
CA THR A 219 42.53 24.55 13.18
C THR A 219 42.10 23.67 14.33
N PHE A 220 42.28 22.36 14.19
CA PHE A 220 42.10 21.43 15.29
C PHE A 220 43.34 21.46 16.19
N GLN A 221 43.18 21.86 17.46
CA GLN A 221 44.27 21.82 18.43
C GLN A 221 44.24 20.50 19.19
N ASN A 222 45.26 19.68 18.99
CA ASN A 222 45.39 18.37 19.63
C ASN A 222 45.46 18.45 21.16
N ASP A 223 46.07 19.52 21.70
CA ASP A 223 46.24 19.71 23.15
C ASP A 223 44.90 19.93 23.87
N LEU A 224 43.97 20.64 23.22
CA LEU A 224 42.65 20.96 23.76
C LEU A 224 41.55 20.03 23.24
N GLN A 225 41.84 19.19 22.24
CA GLN A 225 40.86 18.37 21.51
C GLN A 225 39.67 19.21 20.99
N LYS A 226 39.93 20.46 20.61
CA LYS A 226 38.93 21.45 20.19
C LYS A 226 39.36 22.18 18.92
N TYR A 227 38.38 22.68 18.18
CA TYR A 227 38.61 23.55 17.03
C TYR A 227 38.79 25.00 17.50
N VAL A 228 39.80 25.67 16.96
CA VAL A 228 40.10 27.07 17.25
C VAL A 228 40.01 27.87 15.96
N LEU A 229 39.22 28.92 16.00
CA LEU A 229 39.09 29.92 14.95
C LEU A 229 40.12 31.03 15.18
N ASN A 230 40.97 31.27 14.19
CA ASN A 230 41.89 32.40 14.15
C ASN A 230 41.50 33.33 13.01
N GLY A 231 41.15 34.57 13.33
CA GLY A 231 40.76 35.60 12.37
C GLY A 231 41.96 36.46 11.98
N ASP A 232 42.31 36.47 10.70
CA ASP A 232 43.25 37.42 10.11
C ASP A 232 42.53 38.70 9.63
N GLY A 233 41.19 38.64 9.49
CA GLY A 233 40.29 39.75 9.17
C GLY A 233 39.26 40.06 10.27
N GLU A 234 38.19 40.80 9.93
CA GLU A 234 37.09 41.06 10.87
C GLU A 234 36.16 39.84 10.94
N VAL A 235 36.36 39.05 12.01
CA VAL A 235 35.55 37.87 12.30
C VAL A 235 34.75 38.09 13.57
N ARG A 236 33.47 37.69 13.55
CA ARG A 236 32.62 37.70 14.74
C ARG A 236 32.15 36.30 15.09
N VAL A 237 32.11 35.97 16.38
CA VAL A 237 31.51 34.75 16.90
C VAL A 237 30.47 35.12 17.93
N ASN A 238 29.23 34.66 17.75
CA ASN A 238 28.05 35.04 18.54
C ASN A 238 27.95 36.57 18.67
N ASN A 239 28.06 37.26 17.54
CA ASN A 239 28.00 38.72 17.41
C ASN A 239 29.09 39.52 18.15
N ARG A 240 30.19 38.88 18.59
CA ARG A 240 31.36 39.55 19.21
C ARG A 240 32.58 39.44 18.30
N LYS A 241 33.28 40.55 18.07
CA LYS A 241 34.53 40.56 17.29
C LYS A 241 35.63 39.81 18.04
N VAL A 242 36.28 38.86 17.39
CA VAL A 242 37.31 38.00 17.99
C VAL A 242 38.51 37.86 17.05
N ALA A 243 39.72 37.87 17.61
CA ALA A 243 40.95 37.54 16.88
C ALA A 243 41.25 36.03 16.95
N SER A 244 40.99 35.41 18.10
CA SER A 244 41.08 33.97 18.29
C SER A 244 39.99 33.50 19.26
N ARG A 245 39.35 32.37 18.97
CA ARG A 245 38.34 31.77 19.84
C ARG A 245 38.27 30.26 19.67
N VAL A 246 38.18 29.55 20.79
CA VAL A 246 37.84 28.14 20.83
C VAL A 246 36.36 27.99 20.49
N LEU A 247 36.04 27.16 19.50
CA LEU A 247 34.68 26.95 19.01
C LEU A 247 33.96 25.89 19.84
N GLU A 248 32.68 26.15 20.10
CA GLU A 248 31.75 25.22 20.73
C GLU A 248 30.59 24.91 19.78
N SER A 249 30.04 23.70 19.86
CA SER A 249 28.91 23.28 19.00
C SER A 249 27.74 24.28 19.11
N GLY A 250 27.26 24.78 17.99
CA GLY A 250 26.26 25.84 17.90
C GLY A 250 26.81 27.27 17.85
N ASP A 251 28.14 27.47 17.90
CA ASP A 251 28.74 28.79 17.71
C ASP A 251 28.43 29.33 16.30
N VAL A 252 27.95 30.57 16.25
CA VAL A 252 27.62 31.28 15.01
C VAL A 252 28.77 32.21 14.65
N ILE A 253 29.47 31.87 13.58
CA ILE A 253 30.58 32.61 13.00
C ILE A 253 30.04 33.50 11.88
N ASN A 254 30.33 34.80 11.94
CA ASN A 254 30.06 35.73 10.86
C ASN A 254 31.37 36.20 10.25
N VAL A 255 31.53 35.93 8.96
CA VAL A 255 32.66 36.39 8.14
C VAL A 255 32.08 37.28 7.05
N ASP A 256 32.25 38.60 7.22
CA ASP A 256 31.87 39.62 6.25
C ASP A 256 30.41 39.50 5.71
N GLY A 257 29.47 39.24 6.61
CA GLY A 257 28.05 39.11 6.29
C GLY A 257 27.60 37.67 5.95
N THR A 258 28.53 36.73 5.79
CA THR A 258 28.21 35.30 5.66
C THR A 258 28.07 34.67 7.04
N THR A 259 26.91 34.09 7.34
CA THR A 259 26.67 33.36 8.59
C THR A 259 27.04 31.90 8.42
N ILE A 260 27.88 31.40 9.31
CA ILE A 260 28.38 30.03 9.35
C ILE A 260 28.12 29.49 10.76
N VAL A 261 27.57 28.29 10.88
CA VAL A 261 27.36 27.62 12.17
C VAL A 261 28.36 26.47 12.29
N PHE A 262 29.02 26.39 13.44
CA PHE A 262 29.94 25.29 13.75
C PHE A 262 29.21 24.18 14.51
N ASP A 263 29.39 22.94 14.05
CA ASP A 263 28.89 21.73 14.69
C ASP A 263 30.08 20.79 14.93
N ASP A 264 30.30 20.41 16.19
CA ASP A 264 31.41 19.53 16.59
C ASP A 264 31.10 18.03 16.35
N GLY A 265 29.90 17.71 15.84
CA GLY A 265 29.48 16.35 15.54
C GLY A 265 29.19 15.49 16.77
N ARG A 266 29.24 16.08 17.97
CA ARG A 266 29.03 15.39 19.25
C ARG A 266 27.67 15.83 19.83
N VAL A 267 26.65 14.99 19.67
CA VAL A 267 25.30 15.21 20.28
C VAL A 267 25.08 14.29 21.47
#